data_AF-A0A3S4H3E1-F1
#
_entry.id   AF-A0A3S4H3E1-F1
#
_cell.length_a   1.000
_cell.length_b   1.000
_cell.length_c   1.000
_cell.angle_alpha   90.00
_cell.angle_beta   90.00
_cell.angle_gamma   90.00
#
_symmetry.space_group_name_H-M   'P 1'
#
loop_
_entity.id
_entity.type
_entity.pdbx_description
1 polymer ?
#
loop_
_entity_poly.entity_id
_entity_poly.type
_entity_poly.pdbx_seq_one_letter_code
_entity_poly.pdbx_strand_id
1 'polypeptide(L)'
;MACLRIVISRKSAAHLGAEVIFTPHLGNFPRGILETITCRLKAGVTHAQVADVLQKAYGDKPLVRLYDKGVPALKNIVGLPFLRYWFLPSRANI
;
A
#
# COMPACT_ATOMS: atom_id res chain seq x y z
N MET A 1 -14.00 -16.24 4.85
CA MET A 1 -13.03 -15.95 5.93
C MET A 1 -11.75 -15.44 5.28
N ALA A 2 -11.64 -14.12 5.07
CA ALA A 2 -10.51 -13.52 4.36
C ALA A 2 -9.58 -12.85 5.40
N CYS A 3 -8.41 -13.45 5.64
CA CYS A 3 -7.37 -12.84 6.46
C CYS A 3 -6.82 -11.62 5.71
N LEU A 4 -7.17 -10.43 6.21
CA LEU A 4 -6.76 -9.14 5.69
C LEU A 4 -5.60 -8.65 6.57
N ARG A 5 -4.36 -8.90 6.16
CA ARG A 5 -3.15 -8.37 6.84
C ARG A 5 -2.81 -6.98 6.30
N ILE A 6 -3.71 -6.01 6.51
CA ILE A 6 -3.44 -4.60 6.22
C ILE A 6 -2.72 -3.99 7.42
N VAL A 7 -1.42 -3.70 7.26
CA VAL A 7 -0.62 -3.00 8.27
C VAL A 7 -0.86 -1.49 8.17
N ILE A 8 -1.92 -0.96 8.81
CA ILE A 8 -2.08 0.48 9.06
C ILE A 8 -2.77 0.73 10.42
N SER A 9 -2.30 1.73 11.17
CA SER A 9 -2.79 2.27 12.46
C SER A 9 -4.24 1.94 12.88
N ARG A 10 -4.51 1.78 14.18
CA ARG A 10 -5.87 1.52 14.72
C ARG A 10 -6.94 2.51 14.23
N LYS A 11 -6.57 3.77 13.94
CA LYS A 11 -7.52 4.76 13.40
C LYS A 11 -8.02 4.41 11.99
N SER A 12 -7.29 3.61 11.22
CA SER A 12 -7.67 3.22 9.86
C SER A 12 -8.91 2.33 9.82
N ALA A 13 -9.13 1.48 10.83
CA ALA A 13 -10.33 0.64 10.93
C ALA A 13 -11.62 1.48 10.89
N ALA A 14 -11.63 2.61 11.60
CA ALA A 14 -12.78 3.52 11.66
C ALA A 14 -13.05 4.23 10.32
N HIS A 15 -12.02 4.52 9.52
CA HIS A 15 -12.17 5.20 8.23
C HIS A 15 -12.41 4.22 7.07
N LEU A 16 -11.97 2.96 7.21
CA LEU A 16 -12.08 1.94 6.18
C LEU A 16 -13.36 1.09 6.30
N GLY A 17 -14.02 1.10 7.46
CA GLY A 17 -15.18 0.23 7.72
C GLY A 17 -14.84 -1.26 7.66
N ALA A 18 -13.56 -1.61 7.79
CA ALA A 18 -13.03 -2.96 7.70
C ALA A 18 -12.06 -3.23 8.84
N GLU A 19 -12.06 -4.47 9.34
CA GLU A 19 -11.10 -4.92 10.33
C GLU A 19 -9.70 -4.98 9.72
N VAL A 20 -8.71 -4.45 10.44
CA VAL A 20 -7.31 -4.40 10.00
C VAL A 20 -6.38 -4.84 11.12
N ILE A 21 -5.25 -5.45 10.76
CA ILE A 21 -4.22 -5.88 11.70
C ILE A 21 -2.99 -5.00 11.52
N PHE A 22 -2.73 -4.13 12.49
CA PHE A 22 -1.58 -3.23 12.46
C PHE A 22 -0.41 -3.70 13.32
N THR A 23 0.74 -3.91 12.70
CA THR A 23 2.01 -4.24 13.37
C THR A 23 3.07 -3.18 13.05
N PRO A 24 3.20 -2.11 13.86
CA PRO A 24 4.25 -1.11 13.67
C PRO A 24 5.61 -1.69 14.05
N HIS A 25 6.64 -1.34 13.29
CA HIS A 25 8.03 -1.67 13.60
C HIS A 25 8.85 -0.38 13.65
N LEU A 26 9.66 -0.22 14.69
CA LEU A 26 10.62 0.87 14.78
C LEU A 26 11.93 0.41 14.13
N GLY A 27 12.25 0.94 12.96
CA GLY A 27 13.51 0.69 12.27
C GLY A 27 14.60 1.69 12.66
N ASN A 28 15.87 1.30 12.49
CA ASN A 28 17.01 2.18 12.73
C ASN A 28 17.29 3.09 11.52
N PHE A 29 16.43 4.07 11.29
CA PHE A 29 16.61 5.11 10.27
C PHE A 29 16.05 6.46 10.76
N PRO A 30 16.61 7.59 10.31
CA PRO A 30 16.32 8.89 10.91
C PRO A 30 14.91 9.43 10.60
N ARG A 31 14.30 9.02 9.47
CA ARG A 31 12.96 9.46 9.05
C ARG A 31 12.34 8.53 8.02
N GLY A 32 11.01 8.45 8.04
CA GLY A 32 10.20 7.87 6.99
C GLY A 32 9.30 6.74 7.52
N ILE A 33 8.26 6.40 6.77
CA ILE A 33 7.40 5.25 7.05
C ILE A 33 7.34 4.40 5.79
N LEU A 34 7.54 3.09 5.94
CA LEU A 34 7.29 2.10 4.90
C LEU A 34 6.20 1.17 5.40
N GLU A 35 5.08 1.13 4.67
CA GLU A 35 3.93 0.29 5.00
C GLU A 35 3.78 -0.80 3.95
N THR A 36 3.84 -2.06 4.39
CA THR A 36 3.57 -3.22 3.53
C THR A 36 2.17 -3.75 3.84
N ILE A 37 1.27 -3.61 2.88
CA ILE A 37 -0.13 -4.01 3.02
C ILE A 37 -0.35 -5.32 2.28
N THR A 38 -0.78 -6.38 2.97
CA THR A 38 -1.05 -7.68 2.37
C THR A 38 -2.54 -8.01 2.48
N CYS A 39 -3.20 -8.14 1.33
CA CYS A 39 -4.62 -8.48 1.27
C CYS A 39 -4.88 -9.61 0.28
N ARG A 40 -5.97 -10.34 0.48
CA ARG A 40 -6.49 -11.28 -0.50
C ARG A 40 -7.52 -10.56 -1.37
N LEU A 41 -7.25 -10.51 -2.68
CA LEU A 41 -8.21 -9.98 -3.64
C LEU A 41 -9.35 -10.97 -3.89
N LYS A 42 -10.48 -10.45 -4.37
CA LYS A 42 -11.58 -11.30 -4.85
C LYS A 42 -11.09 -12.14 -6.05
N ALA A 43 -11.68 -13.32 -6.22
CA ALA A 43 -11.38 -14.17 -7.37
C ALA A 43 -11.62 -13.41 -8.68
N GLY A 44 -10.71 -13.58 -9.65
CA GLY A 44 -10.78 -12.93 -10.96
C GLY A 44 -10.30 -11.47 -10.98
N VAL A 45 -9.95 -10.86 -9.84
CA VAL A 45 -9.36 -9.52 -9.82
C VAL A 45 -7.95 -9.56 -10.42
N THR A 46 -7.72 -8.76 -11.45
CA THR A 46 -6.45 -8.72 -12.18
C THR A 46 -5.56 -7.58 -11.71
N HIS A 47 -4.27 -7.67 -12.03
CA HIS A 47 -3.31 -6.59 -11.78
C HIS A 47 -3.74 -5.27 -12.43
N ALA A 48 -4.22 -5.32 -13.68
CA ALA A 48 -4.67 -4.14 -14.42
C ALA A 48 -5.83 -3.45 -13.69
N GLN A 49 -6.81 -4.22 -13.21
CA GLN A 49 -7.95 -3.66 -12.47
C GLN A 49 -7.53 -2.95 -11.18
N VAL A 50 -6.51 -3.47 -10.46
CA VAL A 50 -5.97 -2.81 -9.27
C VAL A 50 -5.25 -1.51 -9.65
N ALA A 51 -4.43 -1.55 -10.70
CA ALA A 51 -3.73 -0.37 -11.20
C ALA A 51 -4.72 0.73 -11.65
N ASP A 52 -5.77 0.37 -12.38
CA ASP A 52 -6.80 1.30 -12.85
C ASP A 52 -7.54 1.98 -11.68
N VAL A 53 -7.87 1.22 -10.62
CA VAL A 53 -8.51 1.79 -9.43
C VAL A 53 -7.59 2.78 -8.72
N LEU A 54 -6.30 2.47 -8.61
CA LEU A 54 -5.31 3.38 -8.01
C LEU A 54 -5.13 4.63 -8.84
N GLN A 55 -5.02 4.49 -10.16
CA GLN A 55 -4.91 5.61 -11.09
C GLN A 55 -6.15 6.51 -11.03
N LYS A 56 -7.35 5.92 -10.95
CA LYS A 56 -8.59 6.68 -10.80
C LYS A 56 -8.68 7.42 -9.48
N ALA A 57 -8.18 6.83 -8.39
CA ALA A 57 -8.25 7.42 -7.06
C ALA A 57 -7.20 8.51 -6.81
N TYR A 58 -5.99 8.34 -7.37
CA TYR A 58 -4.83 9.13 -7.01
C TYR A 58 -4.08 9.78 -8.19
N GLY A 59 -4.47 9.51 -9.44
CA GLY A 59 -3.75 9.98 -10.63
C GLY A 59 -3.72 11.51 -10.78
N ASP A 60 -4.70 12.21 -10.22
CA ASP A 60 -4.79 13.67 -10.18
C ASP A 60 -4.15 14.28 -8.92
N LYS A 61 -3.65 13.47 -7.98
CA LYS A 61 -3.15 13.96 -6.70
C LYS A 61 -1.68 14.36 -6.81
N PRO A 62 -1.34 15.65 -6.67
CA PRO A 62 0.00 16.17 -6.96
C PRO A 62 1.10 15.62 -6.04
N LEU A 63 0.74 15.06 -4.88
CA LEU A 63 1.66 14.50 -3.90
C LEU A 63 1.75 12.96 -3.96
N VAL A 64 0.92 12.30 -4.78
CA VAL A 64 0.97 10.84 -4.93
C VAL A 64 1.78 10.48 -6.18
N ARG A 65 2.60 9.44 -6.06
CA ARG A 65 3.38 8.87 -7.14
C ARG A 65 3.09 7.38 -7.21
N LEU A 66 2.39 6.95 -8.26
CA LEU A 66 2.09 5.55 -8.51
C LEU A 66 3.23 4.92 -9.31
N TYR A 67 3.65 3.72 -8.91
CA TYR A 67 4.72 2.98 -9.56
C TYR A 67 4.15 1.77 -10.30
N ASP A 68 4.38 1.71 -11.61
CA ASP A 68 4.01 0.55 -12.42
C ASP A 68 4.99 -0.62 -12.25
N LYS A 69 6.25 -0.30 -11.93
CA LYS A 69 7.34 -1.28 -11.76
C LYS A 69 8.28 -0.86 -10.63
N GLY A 70 8.76 -1.86 -9.89
CA GLY A 70 9.76 -1.70 -8.83
C GLY A 70 9.18 -1.27 -7.49
N VAL A 71 9.87 -1.65 -6.41
CA VAL A 71 9.45 -1.34 -5.03
C VAL A 71 10.00 0.03 -4.63
N PRO A 72 9.17 0.92 -4.05
CA PRO A 72 9.66 2.20 -3.55
C PRO A 72 10.64 1.98 -2.39
N ALA A 73 11.82 2.60 -2.49
CA ALA A 73 12.79 2.61 -1.40
C ALA A 73 12.56 3.85 -0.52
N LEU A 74 12.52 3.65 0.80
CA LEU A 74 12.26 4.72 1.77
C LEU A 74 13.20 5.93 1.60
N LYS A 75 14.49 5.66 1.35
CA LYS A 75 15.52 6.68 1.13
C LYS A 75 15.20 7.66 -0.02
N ASN A 76 14.37 7.26 -0.98
CA ASN A 76 14.03 8.07 -2.16
C ASN A 76 12.90 9.08 -1.92
N ILE A 77 12.36 9.16 -0.69
CA ILE A 77 11.31 10.12 -0.30
C ILE A 77 11.65 10.93 0.95
N VAL A 78 12.76 10.63 1.62
CA VAL A 78 13.15 11.37 2.84
C VAL A 78 13.33 12.84 2.50
N GLY A 79 12.56 13.71 3.18
CA GLY A 79 12.60 15.16 2.95
C GLY A 79 11.72 15.66 1.81
N LEU A 80 10.96 14.78 1.14
CA LEU A 80 10.01 15.15 0.09
C LEU A 80 8.56 14.98 0.57
N PRO A 81 7.61 15.79 0.10
CA PRO A 81 6.20 15.70 0.51
C PRO A 81 5.44 14.62 -0.29
N PHE A 82 6.12 13.57 -0.75
CA PHE A 82 5.53 12.59 -1.67
C PHE A 82 5.16 11.29 -0.95
N LEU A 83 3.97 10.79 -1.27
CA LEU A 83 3.58 9.40 -1.03
C LEU A 83 3.89 8.58 -2.27
N ARG A 84 4.66 7.50 -2.13
CA ARG A 84 4.90 6.54 -3.21
C ARG A 84 4.09 5.27 -2.95
N TYR A 85 3.28 4.86 -3.93
CA TYR A 85 2.49 3.65 -3.86
C TYR A 85 2.94 2.67 -4.94
N TRP A 86 3.02 1.39 -4.56
CA TRP A 86 3.29 0.30 -5.47
C TRP A 86 2.49 -0.93 -5.07
N PHE A 87 2.12 -1.74 -6.06
CA PHE A 87 1.39 -2.98 -5.88
C PHE A 87 2.11 -4.14 -6.58
N LEU A 88 2.10 -5.30 -5.93
CA LEU A 88 2.57 -6.55 -6.51
C LEU A 88 1.58 -7.67 -6.21
N PRO A 89 1.22 -8.48 -7.21
CA PRO A 89 0.46 -9.69 -6.96
C PRO A 89 1.32 -10.69 -6.17
N SER A 90 0.75 -11.30 -5.14
CA SER A 90 1.39 -12.41 -4.44
C SER A 90 1.73 -13.53 -5.44
N ARG A 91 2.97 -14.04 -5.39
CA ARG A 91 3.40 -15.21 -6.17
C ARG A 91 2.73 -16.52 -5.74
N ALA A 92 1.93 -16.53 -4.67
CA ALA A 92 1.41 -17.75 -4.05
C ALA A 92 0.21 -18.40 -4.79
N ASN A 93 0.09 -18.24 -6.11
CA ASN A 93 -1.00 -18.84 -6.90
C ASN A 93 -0.54 -19.31 -8.30
N ILE A 94 0.71 -19.78 -8.39
CA ILE A 94 1.18 -20.70 -9.45
C ILE A 94 1.51 -22.02 -8.75
#